data_AF-G3TJ04-F1
#
_entry.id   AF-G3TJ04-F1
#
_cell.length_a   1.000
_cell.length_b   1.000
_cell.length_c   1.000
_cell.angle_alpha   90.00
_cell.angle_beta   90.00
_cell.angle_gamma   90.00
#
_symmetry.space_group_name_H-M   'P 1'
#
loop_
_entity.id
_entity.type
_entity.pdbx_description
1 polymer ?
#
loop_
_entity_poly.entity_id
_entity_poly.type
_entity_poly.pdbx_seq_one_letter_code
_entity_poly.pdbx_strand_id
1 'polypeptide(L)'
;LHWDLGELLNCTYISIDQVPRTHAIVISRPAWLWGAEMGANEHGVCIANEAINTREAAAETEALLGMDLVRLGLERGTTAKEALDVIVSLLEEHGQGGNYYEDANSCHSFQSAYLIVDREEAWVLETIGKYWAAEKITEGVKCVCSHLSLTTKIDAEHPELRNYAQSQGWWTGEDEFNFSEVFSPADDHLDCCAGKDSLEKQEESITVQTMIDILRDKASGVCIDSESFLTTASTVSVLPQNRSLPCIHYFTGTPDPSR
;
A
#
# COMPACT_ATOMS: atom_id res chain seq x y z
N LEU A 1 9.45 8.31 -19.63
CA LEU A 1 10.07 7.46 -20.67
C LEU A 1 9.05 7.17 -21.77
N HIS A 2 9.48 6.82 -23.00
CA HIS A 2 8.59 6.54 -24.14
C HIS A 2 8.72 5.07 -24.56
N TRP A 3 7.59 4.44 -24.89
CA TRP A 3 7.49 3.02 -25.27
C TRP A 3 6.63 2.85 -26.54
N ASP A 4 6.86 1.76 -27.27
CA ASP A 4 6.09 1.44 -28.47
C ASP A 4 4.74 0.80 -28.13
N LEU A 5 3.72 1.05 -28.96
CA LEU A 5 2.38 0.48 -28.77
C LEU A 5 2.38 -1.04 -29.02
N GLY A 6 1.79 -1.80 -28.09
CA GLY A 6 1.71 -3.26 -28.16
C GLY A 6 2.94 -3.99 -27.62
N GLU A 7 3.88 -3.28 -27.01
CA GLU A 7 4.95 -3.89 -26.23
C GLU A 7 4.40 -4.47 -24.92
N LEU A 8 4.95 -5.62 -24.50
CA LEU A 8 4.62 -6.23 -23.22
C LEU A 8 5.67 -5.84 -22.17
N LEU A 9 5.19 -5.50 -20.97
CA LEU A 9 6.01 -5.26 -19.79
C LEU A 9 6.06 -6.53 -18.95
N ASN A 10 7.26 -7.07 -18.72
CA ASN A 10 7.46 -8.16 -17.77
C ASN A 10 7.49 -7.60 -16.34
N CYS A 11 6.45 -7.91 -15.56
CA CYS A 11 6.39 -7.68 -14.12
C CYS A 11 7.06 -8.84 -13.37
N THR A 12 6.73 -9.06 -12.08
CA THR A 12 7.41 -10.09 -11.30
C THR A 12 7.09 -11.50 -11.80
N TYR A 13 5.81 -11.80 -12.04
CA TYR A 13 5.38 -13.13 -12.51
C TYR A 13 4.73 -13.14 -13.89
N ILE A 14 3.99 -12.09 -14.23
CA ILE A 14 3.24 -12.03 -15.48
C ILE A 14 3.73 -10.88 -16.37
N SER A 15 3.36 -10.94 -17.64
CA SER A 15 3.52 -9.83 -18.57
C SER A 15 2.17 -9.13 -18.80
N ILE A 16 2.18 -7.80 -18.81
CA ILE A 16 1.00 -6.98 -19.09
C ILE A 16 1.26 -6.03 -20.27
N ASP A 17 0.22 -5.42 -20.82
CA ASP A 17 0.38 -4.40 -21.84
C ASP A 17 1.13 -3.17 -21.29
N GLN A 18 2.15 -2.73 -22.04
CA GLN A 18 2.90 -1.53 -21.72
C GLN A 18 2.15 -0.28 -22.18
N VAL A 19 2.27 0.80 -21.40
CA VAL A 19 1.74 2.12 -21.75
C VAL A 19 2.77 2.93 -22.53
N PRO A 20 2.36 3.82 -23.46
CA PRO A 20 3.30 4.60 -24.27
C PRO A 20 4.23 5.54 -23.49
N ARG A 21 3.87 5.88 -22.24
CA ARG A 21 4.61 6.79 -21.38
C ARG A 21 4.58 6.35 -19.93
N THR A 22 5.74 6.42 -19.29
CA THR A 22 5.90 6.25 -17.85
C THR A 22 6.60 7.44 -17.21
N HIS A 23 6.30 7.70 -15.95
CA HIS A 23 6.90 8.75 -15.14
C HIS A 23 8.26 8.32 -14.57
N ALA A 24 9.12 9.28 -14.29
CA ALA A 24 10.33 9.03 -13.53
C ALA A 24 9.98 8.73 -12.06
N ILE A 25 10.62 7.70 -11.49
CA ILE A 25 10.35 7.20 -10.15
C ILE A 25 11.64 7.02 -9.34
N VAL A 26 11.52 7.08 -8.02
CA VAL A 26 12.48 6.57 -7.05
C VAL A 26 11.76 5.56 -6.17
N ILE A 27 12.35 4.38 -5.93
CA ILE A 27 11.70 3.25 -5.28
C ILE A 27 12.63 2.53 -4.29
N SER A 28 12.02 1.90 -3.29
CA SER A 28 12.61 0.82 -2.49
C SER A 28 11.97 -0.51 -2.91
N ARG A 29 12.79 -1.54 -3.09
CA ARG A 29 12.33 -2.88 -3.46
C ARG A 29 13.28 -3.98 -2.99
N PRO A 30 12.79 -5.20 -2.76
CA PRO A 30 13.62 -6.40 -2.71
C PRO A 30 14.35 -6.63 -4.03
N ALA A 31 15.56 -7.20 -3.97
CA ALA A 31 16.40 -7.36 -5.14
C ALA A 31 15.82 -8.33 -6.19
N TRP A 32 14.99 -9.28 -5.77
CA TRP A 32 14.51 -10.40 -6.58
C TRP A 32 13.25 -10.07 -7.42
N LEU A 33 12.45 -9.06 -7.03
CA LEU A 33 11.17 -8.73 -7.68
C LEU A 33 11.24 -7.49 -8.56
N TRP A 34 10.33 -7.33 -9.52
CA TRP A 34 10.33 -6.19 -10.45
C TRP A 34 9.69 -4.92 -9.85
N GLY A 35 8.63 -5.09 -9.06
CA GLY A 35 7.88 -4.03 -8.40
C GLY A 35 8.64 -3.22 -7.33
N ALA A 36 7.89 -2.59 -6.43
CA ALA A 36 8.39 -1.76 -5.35
C ALA A 36 7.55 -1.91 -4.07
N GLU A 37 8.18 -1.84 -2.90
CA GLU A 37 7.46 -1.78 -1.62
C GLU A 37 6.96 -0.36 -1.34
N MET A 38 7.77 0.63 -1.73
CA MET A 38 7.42 2.04 -1.61
C MET A 38 8.20 2.89 -2.60
N GLY A 39 7.74 4.10 -2.85
CA GLY A 39 8.46 5.05 -3.70
C GLY A 39 7.72 6.36 -3.92
N ALA A 40 8.31 7.19 -4.78
CA ALA A 40 7.75 8.46 -5.23
C ALA A 40 8.03 8.70 -6.72
N ASN A 41 7.18 9.51 -7.37
CA ASN A 41 7.36 9.88 -8.77
C ASN A 41 7.63 11.38 -8.96
N GLU A 42 7.95 11.77 -10.20
CA GLU A 42 8.27 13.16 -10.57
C GLU A 42 7.12 14.17 -10.39
N HIS A 43 5.88 13.69 -10.20
CA HIS A 43 4.71 14.53 -9.96
C HIS A 43 4.42 14.74 -8.47
N GLY A 44 5.20 14.11 -7.59
CA GLY A 44 5.02 14.19 -6.14
C GLY A 44 3.96 13.23 -5.61
N VAL A 45 3.65 12.16 -6.35
CA VAL A 45 2.88 11.02 -5.84
C VAL A 45 3.84 10.10 -5.09
N CYS A 46 3.46 9.69 -3.88
CA CYS A 46 4.12 8.68 -3.08
C CYS A 46 3.19 7.48 -2.86
N ILE A 47 3.73 6.27 -2.92
CA ILE A 47 2.98 5.03 -2.65
C ILE A 47 3.82 4.14 -1.76
N ALA A 48 3.20 3.50 -0.77
CA ALA A 48 3.75 2.38 -0.02
C ALA A 48 2.69 1.28 0.11
N ASN A 49 3.10 0.01 0.07
CA ASN A 49 2.21 -1.11 0.37
C ASN A 49 2.56 -1.75 1.72
N GLU A 50 1.55 -2.41 2.30
CA GLU A 50 1.65 -3.19 3.53
C GLU A 50 0.96 -4.54 3.34
N ALA A 51 1.52 -5.59 3.94
CA ALA A 51 0.92 -6.92 3.96
C ALA A 51 -0.19 -6.96 5.01
N ILE A 52 -1.42 -7.28 4.60
CA ILE A 52 -2.58 -7.32 5.51
C ILE A 52 -3.15 -8.72 5.69
N ASN A 53 -3.56 -9.00 6.92
CA ASN A 53 -4.29 -10.20 7.29
C ASN A 53 -5.78 -10.00 7.01
N THR A 54 -6.38 -10.94 6.30
CA THR A 54 -7.81 -10.88 5.97
C THR A 54 -8.43 -12.25 6.07
N ARG A 55 -9.74 -12.30 6.18
CA ARG A 55 -10.57 -13.50 6.21
C ARG A 55 -10.39 -14.36 4.96
N GLU A 56 -10.17 -13.72 3.82
CA GLU A 56 -9.94 -14.39 2.54
C GLU A 56 -8.44 -14.51 2.26
N ALA A 57 -7.96 -15.75 2.19
CA ALA A 57 -6.57 -16.01 1.85
C ALA A 57 -6.23 -15.44 0.45
N ALA A 58 -5.03 -14.88 0.32
CA ALA A 58 -4.53 -14.38 -0.95
C ALA A 58 -4.26 -15.54 -1.92
N ALA A 59 -4.52 -15.31 -3.21
CA ALA A 59 -4.32 -16.32 -4.23
C ALA A 59 -2.83 -16.70 -4.36
N GLU A 60 -2.54 -18.00 -4.37
CA GLU A 60 -1.21 -18.52 -4.70
C GLU A 60 -0.94 -18.55 -6.21
N THR A 61 -1.98 -18.38 -7.02
CA THR A 61 -1.84 -18.29 -8.48
C THR A 61 -1.11 -17.02 -8.86
N GLU A 62 -0.08 -17.15 -9.66
CA GLU A 62 0.72 -16.04 -10.17
C GLU A 62 -0.15 -15.01 -10.90
N ALA A 63 -0.07 -13.77 -10.43
CA ALA A 63 -0.70 -12.58 -11.00
C ALA A 63 0.24 -11.38 -10.77
N LEU A 64 -0.30 -10.15 -10.80
CA LEU A 64 0.47 -9.02 -10.29
C LEU A 64 0.67 -9.17 -8.78
N LEU A 65 1.87 -8.88 -8.30
CA LEU A 65 2.07 -8.68 -6.86
C LEU A 65 1.60 -7.29 -6.44
N GLY A 66 1.28 -7.14 -5.15
CA GLY A 66 0.99 -5.81 -4.60
C GLY A 66 2.14 -4.82 -4.85
N MET A 67 3.39 -5.29 -4.79
CA MET A 67 4.56 -4.47 -5.11
C MET A 67 4.65 -4.10 -6.60
N ASP A 68 4.17 -4.95 -7.50
CA ASP A 68 4.10 -4.60 -8.93
C ASP A 68 3.09 -3.44 -9.13
N LEU A 69 1.95 -3.50 -8.43
CA LEU A 69 0.93 -2.46 -8.44
C LEU A 69 1.45 -1.12 -7.89
N VAL A 70 2.27 -1.11 -6.83
CA VAL A 70 2.95 0.12 -6.34
C VAL A 70 3.74 0.79 -7.46
N ARG A 71 4.60 0.02 -8.14
CA ARG A 71 5.45 0.55 -9.19
C ARG A 71 4.62 1.04 -10.38
N LEU A 72 3.63 0.27 -10.80
CA LEU A 72 2.75 0.63 -11.92
C LEU A 72 1.94 1.90 -11.61
N GLY A 73 1.42 2.04 -10.39
CA GLY A 73 0.76 3.26 -9.92
C GLY A 73 1.68 4.49 -10.00
N LEU A 74 2.92 4.36 -9.51
CA LEU A 74 3.92 5.44 -9.57
C LEU A 74 4.30 5.80 -11.01
N GLU A 75 4.47 4.81 -11.89
CA GLU A 75 4.86 5.02 -13.28
C GLU A 75 3.74 5.63 -14.14
N ARG A 76 2.46 5.50 -13.75
CA ARG A 76 1.31 5.81 -14.62
C ARG A 76 0.35 6.89 -14.07
N GLY A 77 0.44 7.25 -12.78
CA GLY A 77 -0.40 8.30 -12.17
C GLY A 77 0.32 9.64 -11.96
N THR A 78 -0.38 10.76 -12.16
CA THR A 78 0.13 12.12 -11.86
C THR A 78 -0.42 12.71 -10.56
N THR A 79 -1.47 12.09 -10.02
CA THR A 79 -2.09 12.40 -8.71
C THR A 79 -2.29 11.12 -7.90
N ALA A 80 -2.56 11.25 -6.60
CA ALA A 80 -2.88 10.12 -5.74
C ALA A 80 -4.13 9.38 -6.25
N LYS A 81 -5.17 10.10 -6.67
CA LYS A 81 -6.37 9.49 -7.25
C LYS A 81 -6.09 8.75 -8.57
N GLU A 82 -5.30 9.33 -9.46
CA GLU A 82 -4.95 8.66 -10.73
C GLU A 82 -4.12 7.40 -10.48
N ALA A 83 -3.19 7.43 -9.52
CA ALA A 83 -2.42 6.25 -9.13
C ALA A 83 -3.31 5.16 -8.52
N LEU A 84 -4.29 5.52 -7.68
CA LEU A 84 -5.31 4.60 -7.19
C LEU A 84 -6.08 3.97 -8.35
N ASP A 85 -6.56 4.78 -9.29
CA ASP A 85 -7.34 4.30 -10.45
C ASP A 85 -6.54 3.33 -11.33
N VAL A 86 -5.24 3.59 -11.52
CA VAL A 86 -4.32 2.67 -12.19
C VAL A 86 -4.25 1.34 -11.43
N ILE A 87 -4.02 1.39 -10.11
CA ILE A 87 -3.87 0.19 -9.28
C ILE A 87 -5.13 -0.67 -9.36
N VAL A 88 -6.32 -0.08 -9.14
CA VAL A 88 -7.56 -0.86 -9.12
C VAL A 88 -7.94 -1.38 -10.51
N SER A 89 -7.66 -0.64 -11.59
CA SER A 89 -7.89 -1.12 -12.95
C SER A 89 -7.03 -2.33 -13.28
N LEU A 90 -5.74 -2.30 -12.90
CA LEU A 90 -4.81 -3.41 -13.11
C LEU A 90 -5.14 -4.62 -12.22
N LEU A 91 -5.60 -4.36 -10.99
CA LEU A 91 -6.09 -5.39 -10.08
C LEU A 91 -7.31 -6.11 -10.67
N GLU A 92 -8.25 -5.36 -11.23
CA GLU A 92 -9.46 -5.93 -11.86
C GLU A 92 -9.14 -6.74 -13.12
N GLU A 93 -8.17 -6.28 -13.93
CA GLU A 93 -7.80 -6.92 -15.19
C GLU A 93 -6.91 -8.16 -14.98
N HIS A 94 -5.92 -8.06 -14.10
CA HIS A 94 -4.85 -9.06 -13.99
C HIS A 94 -4.87 -9.82 -12.65
N GLY A 95 -5.64 -9.37 -11.66
CA GLY A 95 -5.68 -9.95 -10.33
C GLY A 95 -4.45 -9.65 -9.48
N GLN A 96 -4.48 -10.14 -8.25
CA GLN A 96 -3.36 -10.08 -7.30
C GLN A 96 -3.09 -11.46 -6.70
N GLY A 97 -1.83 -11.90 -6.70
CA GLY A 97 -1.45 -13.22 -6.22
C GLY A 97 -0.06 -13.70 -6.65
N GLY A 98 0.37 -14.82 -6.07
CA GLY A 98 1.70 -15.39 -6.26
C GLY A 98 2.51 -15.41 -4.96
N ASN A 99 3.79 -15.81 -5.06
CA ASN A 99 4.69 -15.88 -3.91
C ASN A 99 5.30 -14.50 -3.61
N TYR A 100 5.22 -14.05 -2.36
CA TYR A 100 5.81 -12.78 -1.93
C TYR A 100 7.23 -12.95 -1.36
N TYR A 101 7.78 -14.17 -1.40
CA TYR A 101 9.11 -14.49 -0.89
C TYR A 101 9.98 -15.08 -2.00
N GLU A 102 11.28 -14.79 -1.94
CA GLU A 102 12.26 -15.32 -2.90
C GLU A 102 12.40 -16.85 -2.81
N ASP A 103 12.18 -17.43 -1.61
CA ASP A 103 12.26 -18.87 -1.42
C ASP A 103 11.06 -19.58 -2.07
N ALA A 104 11.36 -20.52 -2.96
CA ALA A 104 10.39 -21.34 -3.67
C ALA A 104 9.95 -22.58 -2.88
N ASN A 105 10.48 -22.81 -1.66
CA ASN A 105 10.11 -23.98 -0.85
C ASN A 105 8.66 -23.94 -0.35
N SER A 106 8.09 -22.75 -0.17
CA SER A 106 6.68 -22.55 0.18
C SER A 106 6.17 -21.22 -0.39
N CYS A 107 4.95 -21.24 -0.94
CA CYS A 107 4.29 -20.02 -1.39
C CYS A 107 3.73 -19.27 -0.18
N HIS A 108 4.13 -18.01 -0.03
CA HIS A 108 3.62 -17.11 1.00
C HIS A 108 2.91 -15.96 0.29
N SER A 109 1.57 -16.01 0.27
CA SER A 109 0.73 -14.98 -0.33
C SER A 109 0.05 -14.13 0.75
N PHE A 110 -0.12 -12.84 0.48
CA PHE A 110 -0.89 -11.94 1.34
C PHE A 110 -1.69 -10.91 0.53
N GLN A 111 -2.74 -10.38 1.16
CA GLN A 111 -3.51 -9.27 0.61
C GLN A 111 -2.76 -7.96 0.87
N SER A 112 -3.07 -6.89 0.14
CA SER A 112 -2.30 -5.64 0.23
C SER A 112 -3.15 -4.45 0.64
N ALA A 113 -2.61 -3.66 1.56
CA ALA A 113 -3.04 -2.29 1.78
C ALA A 113 -2.05 -1.34 1.11
N TYR A 114 -2.52 -0.18 0.70
CA TYR A 114 -1.71 0.86 0.08
C TYR A 114 -2.00 2.20 0.75
N LEU A 115 -0.94 2.95 1.03
CA LEU A 115 -1.02 4.37 1.34
C LEU A 115 -0.52 5.15 0.13
N ILE A 116 -1.43 5.90 -0.50
CA ILE A 116 -1.19 6.63 -1.75
C ILE A 116 -1.38 8.11 -1.44
N VAL A 117 -0.36 8.94 -1.66
CA VAL A 117 -0.36 10.34 -1.19
C VAL A 117 0.17 11.27 -2.27
N ASP A 118 -0.43 12.44 -2.41
CA ASP A 118 0.14 13.56 -3.15
C ASP A 118 0.10 14.86 -2.32
N ARG A 119 0.22 16.02 -2.97
CA ARG A 119 0.25 17.33 -2.29
C ARG A 119 -1.11 17.79 -1.78
N GLU A 120 -2.20 17.19 -2.24
CA GLU A 120 -3.57 17.64 -1.99
C GLU A 120 -4.36 16.64 -1.14
N GLU A 121 -4.11 15.34 -1.33
CA GLU A 121 -4.88 14.29 -0.68
C GLU A 121 -4.05 13.02 -0.46
N ALA A 122 -4.56 12.17 0.43
CA ALA A 122 -4.11 10.81 0.63
C ALA A 122 -5.28 9.83 0.47
N TRP A 123 -4.95 8.61 0.12
CA TRP A 123 -5.87 7.49 0.00
C TRP A 123 -5.30 6.28 0.72
N VAL A 124 -6.14 5.62 1.51
CA VAL A 124 -5.88 4.24 1.95
C VAL A 124 -6.72 3.32 1.09
N LEU A 125 -6.08 2.37 0.42
CA LEU A 125 -6.71 1.35 -0.41
C LEU A 125 -6.41 -0.02 0.21
N GLU A 126 -7.43 -0.84 0.45
CA GLU A 126 -7.28 -2.21 0.98
C GLU A 126 -7.91 -3.20 0.02
N THR A 127 -7.18 -4.27 -0.33
CA THR A 127 -7.61 -5.27 -1.33
C THR A 127 -7.99 -6.60 -0.68
N ILE A 128 -9.01 -7.25 -1.25
CA ILE A 128 -9.45 -8.61 -0.94
C ILE A 128 -9.58 -9.37 -2.28
N GLY A 129 -8.49 -10.00 -2.71
CA GLY A 129 -8.41 -10.59 -4.05
C GLY A 129 -8.58 -9.50 -5.09
N LYS A 130 -9.63 -9.59 -5.93
CA LYS A 130 -9.97 -8.54 -6.91
C LYS A 130 -10.83 -7.41 -6.34
N TYR A 131 -11.44 -7.61 -5.17
CA TYR A 131 -12.30 -6.62 -4.55
C TYR A 131 -11.45 -5.63 -3.76
N TRP A 132 -11.95 -4.42 -3.56
CA TRP A 132 -11.21 -3.38 -2.88
C TRP A 132 -12.15 -2.31 -2.30
N ALA A 133 -11.67 -1.62 -1.28
CA ALA A 133 -12.28 -0.41 -0.74
C ALA A 133 -11.20 0.65 -0.51
N ALA A 134 -11.59 1.92 -0.60
CA ALA A 134 -10.69 3.04 -0.40
C ALA A 134 -11.35 4.20 0.35
N GLU A 135 -10.56 4.82 1.24
CA GLU A 135 -10.93 6.03 1.99
C GLU A 135 -10.04 7.19 1.57
N LYS A 136 -10.65 8.35 1.32
CA LYS A 136 -9.97 9.61 1.07
C LYS A 136 -9.68 10.35 2.38
N ILE A 137 -8.46 10.85 2.48
CA ILE A 137 -7.94 11.60 3.63
C ILE A 137 -7.43 12.95 3.12
N THR A 138 -7.99 14.02 3.67
CA THR A 138 -7.58 15.40 3.34
C THR A 138 -7.01 16.15 4.54
N GLU A 139 -7.18 15.61 5.74
CA GLU A 139 -6.73 16.19 7.00
C GLU A 139 -6.51 15.10 8.05
N GLY A 140 -5.77 15.46 9.10
CA GLY A 140 -5.45 14.59 10.21
C GLY A 140 -4.33 13.58 9.90
N VAL A 141 -4.28 12.53 10.71
CA VAL A 141 -3.23 11.50 10.66
C VAL A 141 -3.84 10.13 10.47
N LYS A 142 -3.22 9.31 9.62
CA LYS A 142 -3.58 7.91 9.40
C LYS A 142 -2.34 7.03 9.51
N CYS A 143 -2.51 5.86 10.11
CA CYS A 143 -1.51 4.82 10.21
C CYS A 143 -2.11 3.53 9.65
N VAL A 144 -1.35 2.82 8.82
CA VAL A 144 -1.71 1.53 8.24
C VAL A 144 -0.76 0.48 8.82
N CYS A 145 -1.29 -0.68 9.16
CA CYS A 145 -0.55 -1.82 9.69
C CYS A 145 -1.05 -3.10 9.02
N SER A 146 -0.61 -4.25 9.52
CA SER A 146 -0.96 -5.57 8.99
C SER A 146 -2.43 -6.02 9.18
N HIS A 147 -3.34 -5.09 9.46
CA HIS A 147 -4.78 -5.33 9.66
C HIS A 147 -5.60 -4.34 8.85
N LEU A 148 -6.82 -4.73 8.48
CA LEU A 148 -7.78 -3.86 7.79
C LEU A 148 -8.15 -2.67 8.69
N SER A 149 -8.06 -1.47 8.12
CA SER A 149 -8.24 -0.19 8.80
C SER A 149 -9.45 0.59 8.30
N LEU A 150 -9.99 0.23 7.14
CA LEU A 150 -11.20 0.84 6.60
C LEU A 150 -12.42 0.31 7.32
N THR A 151 -13.29 1.21 7.81
CA THR A 151 -14.49 0.85 8.56
C THR A 151 -15.74 1.17 7.74
N THR A 152 -16.56 2.11 8.18
CA THR A 152 -17.81 2.52 7.51
C THR A 152 -17.62 3.67 6.54
N LYS A 153 -16.56 4.48 6.71
CA LYS A 153 -16.20 5.55 5.77
C LYS A 153 -15.44 4.95 4.59
N ILE A 154 -16.14 4.85 3.46
CA ILE A 154 -15.62 4.34 2.19
C ILE A 154 -15.99 5.35 1.09
N ASP A 155 -14.98 5.96 0.48
CA ASP A 155 -15.15 6.97 -0.56
C ASP A 155 -15.16 6.37 -1.97
N ALA A 156 -14.54 5.21 -2.15
CA ALA A 156 -14.60 4.41 -3.37
C ALA A 156 -14.50 2.91 -3.05
N GLU A 157 -15.19 2.06 -3.80
CA GLU A 157 -15.17 0.61 -3.62
C GLU A 157 -15.39 -0.11 -4.94
N HIS A 158 -14.97 -1.38 -5.00
CA HIS A 158 -15.31 -2.27 -6.10
C HIS A 158 -16.85 -2.44 -6.18
N PRO A 159 -17.48 -2.30 -7.36
CA PRO A 159 -18.95 -2.31 -7.50
C PRO A 159 -19.65 -3.55 -6.92
N GLU A 160 -18.99 -4.70 -7.00
CA GLU A 160 -19.50 -5.98 -6.49
C GLU A 160 -19.03 -6.34 -5.07
N LEU A 161 -18.30 -5.46 -4.36
CA LEU A 161 -17.72 -5.76 -3.03
C LEU A 161 -18.79 -6.22 -2.03
N ARG A 162 -19.89 -5.47 -1.94
CA ARG A 162 -20.98 -5.75 -0.99
C ARG A 162 -21.76 -7.00 -1.38
N ASN A 163 -22.07 -7.16 -2.66
CA ASN A 163 -22.73 -8.36 -3.18
C ASN A 163 -21.89 -9.62 -2.90
N TYR A 164 -20.57 -9.49 -3.05
CA TYR A 164 -19.65 -10.56 -2.72
C TYR A 164 -19.71 -10.91 -1.23
N ALA A 165 -19.60 -9.93 -0.33
CA ALA A 165 -19.73 -10.16 1.11
C ALA A 165 -21.06 -10.84 1.51
N GLN A 166 -22.17 -10.44 0.88
CA GLN A 166 -23.48 -11.07 1.09
C GLN A 166 -23.51 -12.51 0.57
N SER A 167 -22.94 -12.77 -0.61
CA SER A 167 -22.89 -14.11 -1.19
C SER A 167 -22.09 -15.10 -0.34
N GLN A 168 -21.08 -14.62 0.38
CA GLN A 168 -20.31 -15.40 1.34
C GLN A 168 -20.99 -15.55 2.71
N GLY A 169 -22.09 -14.83 2.94
CA GLY A 169 -22.79 -14.79 4.23
C GLY A 169 -22.03 -14.03 5.32
N TRP A 170 -21.06 -13.18 4.94
CA TRP A 170 -20.25 -12.39 5.90
C TRP A 170 -20.94 -11.10 6.32
N TRP A 171 -21.88 -10.62 5.51
CA TRP A 171 -22.70 -9.46 5.82
C TRP A 171 -24.15 -9.73 5.38
N THR A 172 -25.12 -9.37 6.21
CA THR A 172 -26.54 -9.61 5.94
C THR A 172 -27.15 -8.57 4.99
N GLY A 173 -26.58 -7.36 4.95
CA GLY A 173 -27.16 -6.21 4.26
C GLY A 173 -28.10 -5.36 5.11
N GLU A 174 -28.38 -5.75 6.35
CA GLU A 174 -29.31 -5.04 7.23
C GLU A 174 -28.64 -3.93 8.04
N ASP A 175 -27.41 -4.18 8.51
CA ASP A 175 -26.61 -3.23 9.28
C ASP A 175 -25.70 -2.38 8.37
N GLU A 176 -25.17 -1.28 8.91
CA GLU A 176 -24.17 -0.46 8.21
C GLU A 176 -22.97 -1.33 7.79
N PHE A 177 -22.50 -1.13 6.55
CA PHE A 177 -21.39 -1.91 6.03
C PHE A 177 -20.07 -1.39 6.64
N ASN A 178 -19.39 -2.25 7.41
CA ASN A 178 -18.08 -1.98 7.98
C ASN A 178 -17.05 -2.94 7.36
N PHE A 179 -16.10 -2.40 6.57
CA PHE A 179 -15.20 -3.20 5.75
C PHE A 179 -14.29 -4.12 6.59
N SER A 180 -13.60 -3.57 7.59
CA SER A 180 -12.71 -4.37 8.45
C SER A 180 -13.49 -5.41 9.26
N GLU A 181 -14.66 -5.10 9.80
CA GLU A 181 -15.47 -6.09 10.53
C GLU A 181 -15.91 -7.26 9.65
N VAL A 182 -16.24 -7.00 8.38
CA VAL A 182 -16.71 -8.03 7.43
C VAL A 182 -15.57 -8.92 6.95
N PHE A 183 -14.40 -8.33 6.67
CA PHE A 183 -13.27 -9.01 6.02
C PHE A 183 -12.10 -9.33 6.93
N SER A 184 -12.09 -8.95 8.21
CA SER A 184 -11.05 -9.41 9.15
C SER A 184 -11.27 -10.86 9.60
N PRO A 185 -10.20 -11.60 9.93
CA PRO A 185 -10.29 -12.91 10.57
C PRO A 185 -11.04 -12.86 11.91
N ALA A 186 -11.68 -13.96 12.31
CA ALA A 186 -12.48 -14.01 13.54
C ALA A 186 -11.66 -13.90 14.85
N ASP A 187 -10.38 -14.25 14.81
CA ASP A 187 -9.46 -14.23 15.96
C ASP A 187 -8.55 -12.98 15.97
N ASP A 188 -8.89 -11.96 15.18
CA ASP A 188 -8.10 -10.74 15.09
C ASP A 188 -8.34 -9.85 16.31
N HIS A 189 -7.57 -10.11 17.38
CA HIS A 189 -7.49 -9.21 18.51
C HIS A 189 -6.80 -7.92 18.05
N LEU A 190 -7.58 -6.84 17.92
CA LEU A 190 -7.16 -5.47 17.61
C LEU A 190 -5.92 -5.03 18.42
N ASP A 191 -4.73 -5.39 17.96
CA ASP A 191 -3.50 -4.72 18.40
C ASP A 191 -3.44 -3.41 17.62
N CYS A 192 -3.72 -2.31 18.33
CA CYS A 192 -3.59 -0.97 17.78
C CYS A 192 -2.17 -0.80 17.23
N CYS A 193 -2.06 -0.39 15.97
CA CYS A 193 -0.84 0.08 15.36
C CYS A 193 0.06 0.81 16.37
N ALA A 194 1.19 0.23 16.77
CA ALA A 194 1.99 0.75 17.87
C ALA A 194 2.49 2.20 17.63
N GLY A 195 2.53 2.65 16.37
CA GLY A 195 2.82 4.03 15.99
C GLY A 195 1.65 5.02 16.09
N LYS A 196 0.40 4.55 16.11
CA LYS A 196 -0.81 5.38 16.12
C LYS A 196 -0.93 6.22 17.38
N ASP A 197 -0.71 5.61 18.55
CA ASP A 197 -0.76 6.31 19.84
C ASP A 197 0.30 7.42 19.95
N SER A 198 1.44 7.25 19.30
CA SER A 198 2.51 8.25 19.25
C SER A 198 2.18 9.39 18.28
N LEU A 199 1.52 9.08 17.15
CA LEU A 199 1.09 10.03 16.14
C LEU A 199 -0.05 10.92 16.63
N GLU A 200 -1.10 10.33 17.22
CA GLU A 200 -2.28 11.06 17.71
C GLU A 200 -1.92 12.06 18.83
N LYS A 201 -0.92 11.74 19.65
CA LYS A 201 -0.43 12.66 20.71
C LYS A 201 0.33 13.87 20.17
N GLN A 202 0.77 13.86 18.91
CA GLN A 202 1.64 14.88 18.33
C GLN A 202 1.05 15.55 17.08
N GLU A 203 -0.24 15.35 16.80
CA GLU A 203 -0.93 15.80 15.57
C GLU A 203 -0.70 17.29 15.26
N GLU A 204 -0.68 18.17 16.28
CA GLU A 204 -0.48 19.61 16.10
C GLU A 204 0.96 20.03 15.75
N SER A 205 1.95 19.12 15.81
CA SER A 205 3.36 19.46 15.59
C SER A 205 4.18 18.36 14.88
N ILE A 206 3.58 17.62 13.95
CA ILE A 206 4.33 16.59 13.20
C ILE A 206 5.41 17.26 12.36
N THR A 207 6.67 16.96 12.66
CA THR A 207 7.83 17.36 11.87
C THR A 207 8.44 16.17 11.14
N VAL A 208 9.35 16.44 10.19
CA VAL A 208 10.16 15.39 9.56
C VAL A 208 10.91 14.57 10.60
N GLN A 209 11.49 15.24 11.61
CA GLN A 209 12.23 14.56 12.66
C GLN A 209 11.30 13.66 13.49
N THR A 210 10.09 14.11 13.79
CA THR A 210 9.06 13.29 14.46
C THR A 210 8.80 11.99 13.70
N MET A 211 8.60 12.05 12.38
CA MET A 211 8.36 10.86 11.56
C MET A 211 9.59 9.94 11.49
N ILE A 212 10.79 10.52 11.40
CA ILE A 212 12.04 9.75 11.44
C ILE A 212 12.20 9.02 12.77
N ASP A 213 11.91 9.68 13.90
CA ASP A 213 12.03 9.09 15.23
C ASP A 213 11.03 7.95 15.42
N ILE A 214 9.79 8.11 14.94
CA ILE A 214 8.76 7.05 14.96
C ILE A 214 9.23 5.83 14.16
N LEU A 215 9.73 6.03 12.93
CA LEU A 215 10.21 4.93 12.08
C LEU A 215 11.48 4.26 12.61
N ARG A 216 12.13 4.82 13.63
CA ARG A 216 13.30 4.27 14.32
C ARG A 216 12.96 3.62 15.65
N ASP A 217 11.70 3.69 16.09
CA ASP A 217 11.30 3.21 17.40
C ASP A 217 11.31 1.68 17.47
N LYS A 218 12.39 1.14 18.05
CA LYS A 218 12.53 -0.29 18.36
C LYS A 218 11.70 -0.71 19.58
N ALA A 219 11.42 0.19 20.52
CA ALA A 219 10.76 -0.15 21.77
C ALA A 219 9.26 -0.44 21.55
N SER A 220 8.63 0.32 20.66
CA SER A 220 7.23 0.10 20.25
C SER A 220 7.09 -0.94 19.13
N GLY A 221 8.20 -1.46 18.59
CA GLY A 221 8.19 -2.47 17.53
C GLY A 221 7.94 -1.95 16.11
N VAL A 222 8.04 -0.63 15.88
CA VAL A 222 7.94 -0.02 14.54
C VAL A 222 9.19 -0.36 13.72
N CYS A 223 10.37 -0.20 14.31
CA CYS A 223 11.63 -0.65 13.73
C CYS A 223 11.99 -2.01 14.32
N ILE A 224 11.97 -3.05 13.50
CA ILE A 224 12.25 -4.42 13.95
C ILE A 224 13.70 -4.76 13.62
N ASP A 225 14.43 -5.25 14.61
CA ASP A 225 15.79 -5.77 14.50
C ASP A 225 15.85 -7.09 15.26
N SER A 226 15.46 -8.17 14.56
CA SER A 226 15.37 -9.52 15.11
C SER A 226 15.99 -10.53 14.14
N GLU A 227 16.26 -11.74 14.62
CA GLU A 227 16.81 -12.82 13.78
C GLU A 227 15.85 -13.27 12.67
N SER A 228 14.54 -13.13 12.87
CA SER A 228 13.51 -13.57 11.92
C SER A 228 13.00 -12.47 10.99
N PHE A 229 13.14 -11.20 11.39
CA PHE A 229 12.69 -10.06 10.62
C PHE A 229 13.52 -8.82 10.94
N LEU A 230 13.91 -8.09 9.91
CA LEU A 230 14.69 -6.86 9.99
C LEU A 230 14.05 -5.80 9.12
N THR A 231 13.79 -4.63 9.67
CA THR A 231 13.39 -3.46 8.86
C THR A 231 14.56 -3.08 7.95
N THR A 232 14.36 -3.22 6.64
CA THR A 232 15.41 -3.04 5.62
C THR A 232 15.47 -1.62 5.06
N ALA A 233 14.34 -0.90 5.10
CA ALA A 233 14.25 0.46 4.61
C ALA A 233 13.16 1.25 5.34
N SER A 234 13.39 2.56 5.46
CA SER A 234 12.37 3.54 5.89
C SER A 234 12.44 4.77 4.99
N THR A 235 11.28 5.34 4.68
CA THR A 235 11.17 6.57 3.88
C THR A 235 10.27 7.59 4.58
N VAL A 236 10.68 8.85 4.58
CA VAL A 236 9.85 10.01 4.98
C VAL A 236 9.79 10.97 3.81
N SER A 237 8.59 11.30 3.35
CA SER A 237 8.36 12.25 2.27
C SER A 237 7.66 13.50 2.77
N VAL A 238 8.15 14.66 2.36
CA VAL A 238 7.51 15.96 2.58
C VAL A 238 7.03 16.49 1.26
N LEU A 239 5.72 16.71 1.15
CA LEU A 239 5.03 17.15 -0.06
C LEU A 239 4.40 18.53 0.21
N PRO A 240 5.11 19.65 -0.08
CA PRO A 240 4.55 20.96 0.18
C PRO A 240 3.31 21.25 -0.67
N GLN A 241 2.25 21.82 -0.12
CA GLN A 241 1.10 22.27 -0.92
C GLN A 241 1.50 23.36 -1.94
N ASN A 242 2.47 24.20 -1.59
CA ASN A 242 3.04 25.13 -2.54
C ASN A 242 3.87 24.39 -3.61
N ARG A 243 3.32 24.30 -4.81
CA ARG A 243 3.93 23.64 -5.98
C ARG A 243 5.24 24.28 -6.45
N SER A 244 5.57 25.50 -6.02
CA SER A 244 6.89 26.10 -6.29
C SER A 244 8.03 25.50 -5.46
N LEU A 245 7.70 24.77 -4.38
CA LEU A 245 8.66 24.09 -3.52
C LEU A 245 8.82 22.63 -3.98
N PRO A 246 10.05 22.08 -3.99
CA PRO A 246 10.27 20.69 -4.34
C PRO A 246 9.68 19.74 -3.28
N CYS A 247 9.29 18.54 -3.70
CA CYS A 247 9.10 17.43 -2.77
C CYS A 247 10.47 17.02 -2.22
N ILE A 248 10.53 16.63 -0.95
CA ILE A 248 11.76 16.18 -0.29
C ILE A 248 11.53 14.76 0.23
N HIS A 249 12.39 13.84 -0.18
CA HIS A 249 12.31 12.43 0.20
C HIS A 249 13.57 12.04 0.97
N TYR A 250 13.39 11.57 2.20
CA TYR A 250 14.42 11.02 3.06
C TYR A 250 14.27 9.51 3.07
N PHE A 251 15.34 8.78 2.79
CA PHE A 251 15.32 7.32 2.81
C PHE A 251 16.63 6.78 3.39
N THR A 252 16.57 5.60 3.98
CA THR A 252 17.74 4.92 4.54
C THR A 252 18.59 4.32 3.42
N GLY A 253 19.92 4.47 3.52
CA GLY A 253 20.87 3.89 2.57
C GLY A 253 21.34 2.47 2.92
N THR A 254 20.95 1.98 4.09
CA THR A 254 21.33 0.66 4.63
C THR A 254 20.16 0.04 5.40
N PRO A 255 20.14 -1.30 5.54
CA PRO A 255 19.24 -1.97 6.48
C PRO A 255 19.41 -1.47 7.92
N ASP A 256 18.36 -1.59 8.73
CA ASP A 256 18.20 -1.00 10.08
C ASP A 256 18.17 0.54 10.07
N PRO A 257 16.96 1.14 9.97
CA PRO A 257 16.76 2.59 9.99
C PRO A 257 17.29 3.30 11.24
N SER A 258 17.46 2.58 12.36
CA SER A 258 17.92 3.16 13.63
C SER A 258 19.41 3.48 13.67
N ARG A 259 20.19 2.97 12.70
CA ARG A 259 21.64 3.10 12.66
C ARG A 259 22.14 4.32 11.88
#